data_AF-A0AAN4YMR7-F1
#
_entry.id   AF-A0AAN4YMR7-F1
#
_cell.length_a   1.000
_cell.length_b   1.000
_cell.length_c   1.000
_cell.angle_alpha   90.00
_cell.angle_beta   90.00
_cell.angle_gamma   90.00
#
_symmetry.space_group_name_H-M   'P 1'
#
loop_
_entity.id
_entity.type
_entity.pdbx_description
1 polymer ?
#
loop_
_entity_poly.entity_id
_entity_poly.type
_entity_poly.pdbx_seq_one_letter_code
_entity_poly.pdbx_strand_id
1 'polypeptide(L)'
;MSSGSTNNMLRVSIESQKFPGSYLRMDGRGVTEYSGSGGGAVNVQNHVASYETLIIVNHPDDNTFSIMSSAFPNVYLRMDGSDIKSGDTYAQGAGKVNCQCVSPVLFWVCRY
;
A
#
# COMPACT_ATOMS: atom_id res chain seq x y z
N MET A 1 -2.17 -15.53 -29.53
CA MET A 1 -2.14 -15.36 -28.06
C MET A 1 -2.12 -13.86 -27.82
N SER A 2 -3.23 -13.28 -27.34
CA SER A 2 -3.26 -11.85 -27.06
C SER A 2 -2.30 -11.59 -25.90
N SER A 3 -1.25 -10.81 -26.15
CA SER A 3 -0.39 -10.28 -25.10
C SER A 3 -1.25 -9.32 -24.28
N GLY A 4 -1.97 -9.86 -23.29
CA GLY A 4 -2.83 -9.11 -22.39
C GLY A 4 -1.99 -8.06 -21.70
N SER A 5 -2.09 -6.82 -22.17
CA SER A 5 -1.26 -5.75 -21.66
C SER A 5 -1.51 -5.61 -20.16
N THR A 6 -0.44 -5.70 -19.37
CA THR A 6 -0.41 -5.33 -17.95
C THR A 6 -0.56 -3.81 -17.78
N ASN A 7 -1.38 -3.14 -18.60
CA ASN A 7 -1.58 -1.68 -18.61
C ASN A 7 -2.13 -1.15 -17.28
N ASN A 8 -2.65 -2.03 -16.44
CA ASN A 8 -3.28 -1.68 -15.18
C ASN A 8 -2.36 -1.84 -13.96
N MET A 9 -1.11 -2.30 -14.17
CA MET A 9 -0.14 -2.50 -13.11
C MET A 9 1.16 -1.77 -13.41
N LEU A 10 1.57 -0.85 -12.54
CA LEU A 10 2.81 -0.09 -12.68
C LEU A 10 3.76 -0.41 -11.53
N ARG A 11 4.98 -0.86 -11.85
CA ARG A 11 6.02 -1.09 -10.84
C ARG A 11 6.73 0.22 -10.51
N VAL A 12 6.78 0.56 -9.23
CA VAL A 12 7.32 1.84 -8.74
C VAL A 12 8.14 1.67 -7.45
N SER A 13 8.91 2.70 -7.12
CA SER A 13 9.28 3.01 -5.73
C SER A 13 8.72 4.41 -5.41
N ILE A 14 8.37 4.65 -4.14
CA ILE A 14 7.80 5.93 -3.70
C ILE A 14 8.82 6.60 -2.78
N GLU A 15 9.40 7.70 -3.24
CA GLU A 15 10.41 8.48 -2.52
C GLU A 15 9.79 9.70 -1.83
N SER A 16 10.26 10.01 -0.63
CA SER A 16 9.94 11.25 0.05
C SER A 16 10.55 12.44 -0.68
N GLN A 17 9.70 13.37 -1.13
CA GLN A 17 10.14 14.65 -1.69
C GLN A 17 10.90 15.51 -0.66
N LYS A 18 10.51 15.44 0.62
CA LYS A 18 11.12 16.25 1.69
C LYS A 18 12.42 15.64 2.21
N PHE A 19 12.56 14.32 2.11
CA PHE A 19 13.74 13.58 2.58
C PHE A 19 14.25 12.66 1.46
N PRO A 20 14.96 13.21 0.46
CA PRO A 20 15.50 12.41 -0.64
C PRO A 20 16.32 11.22 -0.13
N GLY A 21 16.20 10.09 -0.81
CA GLY A 21 16.76 8.79 -0.41
C GLY A 21 15.92 8.02 0.60
N SER A 22 14.78 8.55 1.07
CA SER A 22 13.85 7.81 1.95
C SER A 22 12.66 7.26 1.16
N TYR A 23 12.54 5.94 1.10
CA TYR A 23 11.55 5.23 0.28
C TYR A 23 10.52 4.50 1.14
N LEU A 24 9.26 4.47 0.69
CA LEU A 24 8.21 3.67 1.33
C LEU A 24 8.57 2.19 1.27
N ARG A 25 8.57 1.53 2.43
CA ARG A 25 8.87 0.10 2.59
C ARG A 25 7.65 -0.64 3.12
N MET A 26 7.29 -1.74 2.46
CA MET A 26 6.24 -2.66 2.89
C MET A 26 6.80 -4.03 3.24
N ASP A 27 6.73 -4.39 4.52
CA ASP A 27 7.11 -5.71 5.03
C ASP A 27 5.86 -6.52 5.36
N GLY A 28 5.46 -7.35 4.40
CA GLY A 28 4.30 -8.23 4.49
C GLY A 28 4.61 -9.63 5.02
N ARG A 29 5.78 -9.86 5.64
CA ARG A 29 6.13 -11.20 6.16
C ARG A 29 5.05 -11.68 7.14
N GLY A 30 4.52 -12.88 6.89
CA GLY A 30 3.44 -13.48 7.69
C GLY A 30 2.04 -12.95 7.40
N VAL A 31 1.86 -12.00 6.47
CA VAL A 31 0.56 -11.51 6.04
C VAL A 31 0.06 -12.39 4.89
N THR A 32 -0.55 -13.53 5.22
CA THR A 32 -0.98 -14.53 4.24
C THR A 32 -2.48 -14.55 4.00
N GLU A 33 -3.28 -13.96 4.89
CA GLU A 33 -4.73 -13.90 4.81
C GLU A 33 -5.27 -12.59 5.37
N TYR A 34 -6.55 -12.34 5.12
CA TYR A 34 -7.21 -11.14 5.64
C TYR A 34 -7.27 -11.17 7.17
N SER A 35 -6.90 -10.05 7.80
CA SER A 35 -7.05 -9.83 9.23
C SER A 35 -7.72 -8.48 9.49
N GLY A 36 -8.74 -8.44 10.36
CA GLY A 36 -9.45 -7.18 10.67
C GLY A 36 -8.53 -6.04 11.11
N SER A 37 -7.45 -6.36 11.85
CA SER A 37 -6.43 -5.39 12.30
C SER A 37 -5.31 -5.13 11.29
N GLY A 38 -5.31 -5.82 10.14
CA GLY A 38 -4.16 -5.95 9.24
C GLY A 38 -2.97 -6.66 9.89
N GLY A 39 -1.82 -6.62 9.21
CA GLY A 39 -0.56 -7.21 9.67
C GLY A 39 0.66 -6.55 9.04
N GLY A 40 1.84 -7.12 9.26
CA GLY A 40 3.09 -6.60 8.70
C GLY A 40 3.49 -5.22 9.23
N ALA A 41 4.51 -4.64 8.61
CA ALA A 41 5.02 -3.32 8.95
C ALA A 41 5.18 -2.45 7.70
N VAL A 42 4.75 -1.20 7.81
CA VAL A 42 4.98 -0.17 6.80
C VAL A 42 5.81 0.93 7.43
N ASN A 43 6.93 1.25 6.80
CA ASN A 43 7.86 2.27 7.27
C ASN A 43 8.65 2.84 6.09
N VAL A 44 9.77 3.51 6.38
CA VAL A 44 10.67 4.05 5.35
C VAL A 44 12.02 3.35 5.40
N GLN A 45 12.70 3.32 4.25
CA GLN A 45 14.05 2.76 4.09
C GLN A 45 14.94 3.71 3.29
N ASN A 46 16.25 3.66 3.56
CA ASN A 46 17.24 4.54 2.92
C ASN A 46 17.78 4.03 1.56
N HIS A 47 17.15 3.01 0.97
CA HIS A 47 17.50 2.42 -0.32
C HIS A 47 16.29 1.71 -0.93
N VAL A 48 16.36 1.41 -2.23
CA VAL A 48 15.33 0.62 -2.92
C VAL A 48 15.80 -0.82 -3.10
N ALA A 49 15.07 -1.76 -2.50
CA ALA A 49 15.21 -3.19 -2.73
C ALA A 49 13.82 -3.83 -2.93
N SER A 50 13.67 -5.11 -2.60
CA SER A 50 12.44 -5.87 -2.84
C SER A 50 11.22 -5.31 -2.10
N TYR A 51 11.40 -4.72 -0.91
CA TYR A 51 10.28 -4.29 -0.05
C TYR A 51 9.85 -2.84 -0.32
N GLU A 52 10.70 -2.06 -0.98
CA GLU A 52 10.45 -0.69 -1.43
C GLU A 52 10.00 -0.65 -2.89
N THR A 53 10.04 -1.79 -3.56
CA THR A 53 9.46 -1.97 -4.88
C THR A 53 7.99 -2.37 -4.74
N LEU A 54 7.12 -1.53 -5.29
CA LEU A 54 5.67 -1.59 -5.16
C LEU A 54 5.03 -1.74 -6.54
N ILE A 55 3.77 -2.15 -6.57
CA ILE A 55 2.95 -2.23 -7.77
C ILE A 55 1.71 -1.39 -7.53
N ILE A 56 1.55 -0.33 -8.31
CA ILE A 56 0.29 0.41 -8.41
C ILE A 56 -0.66 -0.44 -9.24
N VAL A 57 -1.77 -0.87 -8.65
CA VAL A 57 -2.86 -1.57 -9.32
C VAL A 57 -3.98 -0.56 -9.55
N ASN A 58 -4.17 -0.13 -10.78
CA ASN A 58 -5.22 0.83 -11.12
C ASN A 58 -6.59 0.11 -11.17
N HIS A 59 -7.66 0.83 -10.86
CA HIS A 59 -9.05 0.38 -10.96
C HIS A 59 -9.82 1.46 -11.73
N PRO A 60 -9.86 1.35 -13.08
CA PRO A 60 -10.41 2.42 -13.90
C PRO A 60 -11.93 2.60 -13.73
N ASP A 61 -12.63 1.55 -13.32
CA ASP A 61 -14.09 1.56 -13.18
C ASP A 61 -14.58 2.50 -12.08
N ASP A 62 -13.79 2.68 -11.01
CA ASP A 62 -14.09 3.59 -9.90
C ASP A 62 -13.13 4.78 -9.79
N ASN A 63 -12.21 4.91 -10.75
CA ASN A 63 -11.16 5.92 -10.84
C ASN A 63 -10.26 5.92 -9.59
N THR A 64 -9.71 4.76 -9.29
CA THR A 64 -8.90 4.58 -8.09
C THR A 64 -7.70 3.67 -8.31
N PHE A 65 -6.87 3.49 -7.29
CA PHE A 65 -5.76 2.55 -7.32
C PHE A 65 -5.46 1.94 -5.94
N SER A 66 -4.71 0.85 -5.96
CA SER A 66 -4.14 0.22 -4.76
C SER A 66 -2.62 0.13 -4.86
N ILE A 67 -1.93 0.18 -3.72
CA ILE A 67 -0.48 -0.01 -3.64
C ILE A 67 -0.22 -1.42 -3.11
N MET A 68 0.28 -2.29 -3.98
CA MET A 68 0.60 -3.69 -3.69
C MET A 68 2.11 -3.86 -3.47
N SER A 69 2.49 -4.75 -2.56
CA SER A 69 3.88 -5.19 -2.45
C SER A 69 4.28 -6.00 -3.68
N SER A 70 5.47 -5.73 -4.21
CA SER A 70 6.01 -6.56 -5.29
C SER A 70 6.71 -7.83 -4.80
N ALA A 71 6.99 -7.93 -3.49
CA ALA A 71 7.66 -9.06 -2.84
C ALA A 71 6.68 -10.03 -2.14
N PHE A 72 5.52 -9.52 -1.70
CA PHE A 72 4.50 -10.31 -1.01
C PHE A 72 3.20 -10.30 -1.85
N PRO A 73 2.87 -11.39 -2.56
CA PRO A 73 1.69 -11.45 -3.42
C PRO A 73 0.40 -11.18 -2.65
N ASN A 74 -0.52 -10.43 -3.26
CA ASN A 74 -1.82 -10.04 -2.68
C ASN A 74 -1.72 -9.23 -1.38
N VAL A 75 -0.54 -8.71 -1.03
CA VAL A 75 -0.35 -7.86 0.16
C VAL A 75 -0.35 -6.39 -0.26
N TYR A 76 -1.26 -5.62 0.31
CA TYR A 76 -1.50 -4.21 -0.03
C TYR A 76 -1.27 -3.28 1.17
N LEU A 77 -0.97 -2.01 0.87
CA LEU A 77 -0.93 -0.94 1.86
C LEU A 77 -2.32 -0.73 2.46
N ARG A 78 -2.41 -0.72 3.79
CA ARG A 78 -3.63 -0.47 4.55
C ARG A 78 -3.44 0.77 5.42
N MET A 79 -4.35 1.72 5.29
CA MET A 79 -4.48 2.85 6.19
C MET A 79 -5.77 2.68 6.98
N ASP A 80 -5.65 2.63 8.30
CA ASP A 80 -6.75 2.37 9.21
C ASP A 80 -6.96 3.55 10.15
N GLY A 81 -8.12 4.17 9.99
CA GLY A 81 -8.58 5.29 10.79
C GLY A 81 -9.84 4.97 11.59
N SER A 82 -10.14 3.70 11.90
CA SER A 82 -11.38 3.33 12.63
C SER A 82 -11.57 4.10 13.93
N ASP A 83 -10.48 4.46 14.58
CA ASP A 83 -10.47 5.13 15.88
C ASP A 83 -10.37 6.66 15.76
N ILE A 84 -10.44 7.20 14.52
CA ILE A 84 -10.27 8.62 14.21
C ILE A 84 -11.62 9.28 14.04
N LYS A 85 -11.84 10.36 14.79
CA LYS A 85 -13.10 11.10 14.79
C LYS A 85 -12.96 12.42 14.06
N SER A 86 -13.98 12.77 13.29
CA SER A 86 -14.04 14.08 12.64
C SER A 86 -14.10 15.19 13.68
N GLY A 87 -13.28 16.23 13.50
CA GLY A 87 -13.20 17.39 14.39
C GLY A 87 -12.13 17.30 15.48
N ASP A 88 -11.55 16.12 15.71
CA ASP A 88 -10.45 15.96 16.67
C ASP A 88 -9.12 16.43 16.05
N THR A 89 -8.23 16.96 16.90
CA THR A 89 -6.88 17.38 16.50
C THR A 89 -5.84 16.37 16.97
N TYR A 90 -5.08 15.81 16.04
CA TYR A 90 -4.01 14.85 16.34
C TYR A 90 -2.65 15.45 16.00
N ALA A 91 -2.01 16.10 16.98
CA ALA A 91 -0.77 16.87 16.79
C ALA A 91 0.41 16.07 16.17
N GLN A 92 0.40 14.74 16.31
CA GLN A 92 1.44 13.84 15.79
C GLN A 92 0.93 12.94 14.63
N GLY A 93 -0.28 13.19 14.13
CA GLY A 93 -1.00 12.24 13.30
C GLY A 93 -1.66 11.13 14.12
N ALA A 94 -2.55 10.36 13.48
CA ALA A 94 -3.25 9.26 14.12
C ALA A 94 -3.64 8.18 13.10
N GLY A 95 -4.14 7.06 13.61
CA GLY A 95 -4.45 5.87 12.82
C GLY A 95 -3.25 4.94 12.71
N LYS A 96 -3.44 3.83 11.99
CA LYS A 96 -2.43 2.80 11.81
C LYS A 96 -2.21 2.56 10.32
N VAL A 97 -0.95 2.58 9.91
CA VAL A 97 -0.54 2.17 8.57
C VAL A 97 0.16 0.82 8.66
N ASN A 98 -0.36 -0.16 7.93
CA ASN A 98 0.18 -1.52 7.90
C ASN A 98 -0.13 -2.19 6.56
N CYS A 99 -0.03 -3.51 6.50
CA CYS A 99 -0.31 -4.32 5.33
C CYS A 99 -1.61 -5.12 5.51
N GLN A 100 -2.18 -5.57 4.40
CA GLN A 100 -3.31 -6.50 4.39
C GLN A 100 -3.20 -7.48 3.23
N CYS A 101 -3.52 -8.76 3.46
CA CYS A 101 -3.75 -9.71 2.38
C CYS A 101 -5.23 -9.74 1.97
N VAL A 102 -5.51 -9.53 0.69
CA VAL A 102 -6.86 -9.46 0.12
C VAL A 102 -6.87 -9.85 -1.34
N SER A 103 -8.06 -10.25 -1.81
CA SER A 103 -8.32 -10.33 -3.24
C SER A 103 -8.31 -8.92 -3.87
N PRO A 104 -7.78 -8.75 -5.10
CA PRO A 104 -7.66 -7.45 -5.77
C PRO A 104 -8.97 -6.66 -5.90
N VAL A 105 -10.12 -7.33 -5.81
CA VAL A 105 -11.47 -6.78 -5.94
C VAL A 105 -12.08 -6.25 -4.63
N LEU A 106 -11.39 -6.38 -3.48
CA LEU A 106 -12.02 -6.18 -2.16
C LEU A 106 -11.32 -5.20 -1.22
N PHE A 107 -10.42 -4.32 -1.69
CA PHE A 107 -9.60 -3.56 -0.74
C PHE A 107 -9.43 -2.07 -0.99
N TRP A 108 -9.20 -1.39 0.16
CA TRP A 108 -9.12 0.04 0.37
C TRP A 108 -8.33 0.78 -0.70
N VAL A 109 -8.89 1.92 -1.04
CA VAL A 109 -8.80 2.46 -2.37
C VAL A 109 -8.24 3.88 -2.29
N CYS A 110 -7.07 4.11 -2.88
CA CYS A 110 -6.55 5.46 -3.07
C CYS A 110 -7.29 6.09 -4.24
N ARG A 111 -7.93 7.23 -4.01
CA ARG A 111 -8.57 8.02 -5.07
C ARG A 111 -7.54 8.96 -5.69
N TYR A 112 -7.63 9.19 -7.00
CA TYR A 112 -6.85 10.23 -7.68
C TYR A 112 -7.17 11.63 -7.14
#